data_AF-A0A7Z9HU58-F1
#
_entry.id   AF-A0A7Z9HU58-F1
#
_cell.length_a   1.000
_cell.length_b   1.000
_cell.length_c   1.000
_cell.angle_alpha   90.00
_cell.angle_beta   90.00
_cell.angle_gamma   90.00
#
_symmetry.space_group_name_H-M   'P 1'
#
loop_
_entity.id
_entity.type
_entity.pdbx_description
1 polymer ?
#
loop_
_entity_poly.entity_id
_entity_poly.type
_entity_poly.pdbx_seq_one_letter_code
_entity_poly.pdbx_strand_id
1 'polypeptide(L)'
;MNYSIYFRKRICLTACALLTVCAPSLTNAQQKSVEEESKVHRLTNTKRAIYDAFTYVNRIPEAPEAEETPLNLTGRIFGRLANQEGRILLKLPPGMDKETYISFKTFFRYEGDALIGDAKIGNCAACHTPAEFTDAKKHIVTKDGSPVTTPSLRNLDAREIDVAKIIRDKMKNSELKRSGNADEIDDAYAVIKLNEKDIAGLVKFLKLLNDGPDSEFRNLILGAELVDTSDMAEIN
;
A
#
# COMPACT_ATOMS: atom_id res chain seq x y z
N MET A 1 -17.47 50.58 -72.02
CA MET A 1 -18.37 51.70 -71.66
C MET A 1 -17.95 52.24 -70.30
N ASN A 2 -17.69 53.55 -70.24
CA ASN A 2 -17.62 54.46 -69.07
C ASN A 2 -16.48 54.33 -68.02
N TYR A 3 -15.41 55.09 -68.31
CA TYR A 3 -14.82 56.23 -67.56
C TYR A 3 -14.84 56.36 -66.01
N SER A 4 -13.71 56.92 -65.53
CA SER A 4 -13.52 57.88 -64.40
C SER A 4 -13.40 57.32 -62.97
N ILE A 5 -12.61 57.87 -62.02
CA ILE A 5 -11.72 59.04 -61.90
C ILE A 5 -10.80 58.84 -60.67
N TYR A 6 -9.65 59.51 -60.72
CA TYR A 6 -8.63 59.80 -59.70
C TYR A 6 -9.11 60.08 -58.25
N PHE A 7 -8.28 59.71 -57.26
CA PHE A 7 -7.73 60.71 -56.30
C PHE A 7 -6.46 60.20 -55.56
N ARG A 8 -5.42 61.05 -55.56
CA ARG A 8 -4.14 60.91 -54.83
C ARG A 8 -4.30 61.34 -53.37
N LYS A 9 -3.52 60.74 -52.45
CA LYS A 9 -2.75 61.42 -51.37
C LYS A 9 -1.84 60.39 -50.66
N ARG A 10 -0.51 60.53 -50.82
CA ARG A 10 0.48 61.01 -49.82
C ARG A 10 0.66 60.06 -48.63
N ILE A 11 1.76 59.29 -48.63
CA ILE A 11 2.96 59.50 -47.79
C ILE A 11 2.66 59.32 -46.30
N CYS A 12 3.15 58.23 -45.72
CA CYS A 12 4.02 58.30 -44.55
C CYS A 12 4.79 56.99 -44.38
N LEU A 13 6.12 57.11 -44.46
CA LEU A 13 7.08 56.13 -43.95
C LEU A 13 6.87 56.00 -42.44
N THR A 14 6.74 54.77 -41.94
CA THR A 14 7.12 54.47 -40.56
C THR A 14 7.74 53.09 -40.51
N ALA A 15 9.03 53.08 -40.18
CA ALA A 15 9.85 51.91 -39.94
C ALA A 15 9.24 51.09 -38.79
N CYS A 16 8.89 49.83 -39.07
CA CYS A 16 8.60 48.85 -38.03
C CYS A 16 9.93 48.20 -37.64
N ALA A 17 10.50 48.66 -36.53
CA ALA A 17 11.65 48.04 -35.91
C ALA A 17 11.31 46.58 -35.53
N LEU A 18 12.11 45.62 -36.00
CA LEU A 18 12.14 44.27 -35.46
C LEU A 18 12.64 44.33 -34.02
N LEU A 19 11.72 44.29 -33.06
CA LEU A 19 12.01 43.90 -31.69
C LEU A 19 12.04 42.36 -31.65
N THR A 20 13.23 41.80 -31.83
CA THR A 20 13.53 40.44 -31.35
C THR A 20 13.45 40.45 -29.83
N VAL A 21 12.29 40.07 -29.31
CA VAL A 21 12.14 39.69 -27.90
C VAL A 21 12.86 38.36 -27.74
N CYS A 22 14.09 38.40 -27.21
CA CYS A 22 14.72 37.23 -26.61
C CYS A 22 13.86 36.81 -25.43
N ALA A 23 13.07 35.75 -25.61
CA ALA A 23 12.44 35.07 -24.49
C ALA A 23 13.57 34.51 -23.59
N PRO A 24 13.58 34.79 -22.28
CA PRO A 24 14.47 34.06 -21.39
C PRO A 24 13.99 32.62 -21.34
N SER A 25 14.84 31.72 -21.81
CA SER A 25 14.70 30.28 -21.61
C SER A 25 14.53 30.03 -20.12
N LEU A 26 13.31 29.67 -19.71
CA LEU A 26 13.04 29.15 -18.38
C LEU A 26 13.90 27.90 -18.23
N THR A 27 14.98 28.04 -17.46
CA THR A 27 15.78 26.94 -16.97
C THR A 27 14.83 25.93 -16.35
N ASN A 28 14.76 24.74 -16.95
CA ASN A 28 14.10 23.59 -16.37
C ASN A 28 14.91 23.21 -15.13
N ALA A 29 14.60 23.84 -14.00
CA ALA A 29 15.16 23.44 -12.71
C ALA A 29 14.66 22.01 -12.50
N GLN A 30 15.54 21.04 -12.75
CA GLN A 30 15.32 19.64 -12.41
C GLN A 30 14.93 19.62 -10.94
N GLN A 31 13.64 19.45 -10.69
CA GLN A 31 13.10 19.33 -9.35
C GLN A 31 13.78 18.11 -8.74
N LYS A 32 14.56 18.31 -7.68
CA LYS A 32 15.26 17.23 -7.01
C LYS A 32 14.23 16.20 -6.57
N SER A 33 14.55 14.92 -6.72
CA SER A 33 13.61 13.89 -6.29
C SER A 33 13.43 13.99 -4.77
N VAL A 34 12.28 13.56 -4.25
CA VAL A 34 12.01 13.60 -2.80
C VAL A 34 13.11 12.87 -2.03
N GLU A 35 13.71 11.84 -2.60
CA GLU A 35 14.85 11.08 -2.07
C GLU A 35 16.12 11.94 -1.95
N GLU A 36 16.39 12.81 -2.94
CA GLU A 36 17.51 13.74 -2.94
C GLU A 36 17.32 14.92 -1.96
N GLU A 37 16.09 15.44 -1.85
CA GLU A 37 15.76 16.50 -0.89
C GLU A 37 15.74 15.98 0.55
N SER A 38 15.15 14.81 0.75
CA SER A 38 14.99 14.20 2.07
C SER A 38 16.25 13.51 2.56
N LYS A 39 17.27 13.22 1.72
CA LYS A 39 18.43 12.38 2.06
C LYS A 39 18.03 10.98 2.59
N VAL A 40 16.82 10.51 2.28
CA VAL A 40 16.43 9.12 2.52
C VAL A 40 16.95 8.33 1.33
N HIS A 41 18.10 7.67 1.51
CA HIS A 41 18.62 6.80 0.48
C HIS A 41 17.59 5.68 0.20
N ARG A 42 17.34 5.40 -1.08
CA ARG A 42 16.88 4.09 -1.56
C ARG A 42 15.38 3.79 -1.55
N LEU A 43 14.49 4.78 -1.45
CA LEU A 43 13.08 4.51 -1.79
C LEU A 43 12.99 4.33 -3.29
N THR A 44 12.86 3.08 -3.74
CA THR A 44 12.73 2.74 -5.17
C THR A 44 11.33 3.02 -5.72
N ASN A 45 10.42 3.54 -4.88
CA ASN A 45 9.02 3.75 -5.22
C ASN A 45 8.49 5.07 -4.59
N THR A 46 7.38 5.56 -5.15
CA THR A 46 6.71 6.80 -4.73
C THR A 46 5.62 6.59 -3.67
N LYS A 47 5.58 5.42 -3.01
CA LYS A 47 4.57 5.12 -2.00
C LYS A 47 4.91 5.82 -0.70
N ARG A 48 3.91 6.33 0.01
CA ARG A 48 4.09 7.21 1.17
C ARG A 48 3.18 6.83 2.33
N ALA A 49 2.73 5.57 2.38
CA ALA A 49 1.91 5.09 3.47
C ALA A 49 2.76 4.80 4.73
N ILE A 50 2.14 4.80 5.91
CA ILE A 50 2.84 4.42 7.16
C ILE A 50 3.43 3.01 7.05
N TYR A 51 2.72 2.11 6.35
CA TYR A 51 3.24 0.77 6.04
C TYR A 51 4.58 0.81 5.28
N ASP A 52 4.76 1.72 4.32
CA ASP A 52 5.99 1.81 3.55
C ASP A 52 7.16 2.35 4.40
N ALA A 53 6.88 3.25 5.35
CA ALA A 53 7.87 3.65 6.35
C ALA A 53 8.25 2.47 7.27
N PHE A 54 7.27 1.68 7.70
CA PHE A 54 7.47 0.47 8.52
C PHE A 54 8.34 -0.58 7.79
N THR A 55 8.05 -0.87 6.52
CA THR A 55 8.86 -1.81 5.74
C THR A 55 10.27 -1.29 5.52
N TYR A 56 10.42 0.01 5.24
CA TYR A 56 11.73 0.65 5.06
C TYR A 56 12.60 0.56 6.32
N VAL A 57 12.11 1.02 7.48
CA VAL A 57 12.92 1.08 8.71
C VAL A 57 13.29 -0.31 9.23
N ASN A 58 12.44 -1.32 8.97
CA ASN A 58 12.69 -2.70 9.36
C ASN A 58 13.33 -3.54 8.24
N ARG A 59 13.59 -2.97 7.06
CA ARG A 59 14.16 -3.67 5.88
C ARG A 59 13.33 -4.89 5.45
N ILE A 60 12.01 -4.83 5.61
CA ILE A 60 11.08 -5.87 5.17
C ILE A 60 11.06 -5.89 3.63
N PRO A 61 11.08 -7.07 2.97
CA PRO A 61 10.87 -7.16 1.52
C PRO A 61 9.58 -6.43 1.08
N GLU A 62 9.70 -5.52 0.12
CA GLU A 62 8.56 -4.72 -0.35
C GLU A 62 7.62 -5.48 -1.29
N ALA A 63 8.13 -6.53 -1.95
CA ALA A 63 7.44 -7.31 -2.96
C ALA A 63 7.98 -8.75 -3.00
N PRO A 64 7.21 -9.71 -3.55
CA PRO A 64 7.69 -11.05 -3.81
C PRO A 64 8.82 -11.05 -4.85
N GLU A 65 9.74 -11.99 -4.71
CA GLU A 65 10.70 -12.36 -5.76
C GLU A 65 9.99 -13.11 -6.89
N ALA A 66 10.68 -13.26 -8.04
CA ALA A 66 10.14 -14.02 -9.16
C ALA A 66 9.80 -15.46 -8.72
N GLU A 67 8.57 -15.90 -9.03
CA GLU A 67 8.04 -17.23 -8.69
C GLU A 67 7.90 -17.49 -7.17
N GLU A 68 8.10 -16.48 -6.33
CA GLU A 68 7.89 -16.59 -4.89
C GLU A 68 6.40 -16.74 -4.56
N THR A 69 6.04 -17.78 -3.84
CA THR A 69 4.66 -17.97 -3.37
C THR A 69 4.36 -16.96 -2.26
N PRO A 70 3.09 -16.56 -2.07
CA PRO A 70 2.70 -15.69 -0.95
C PRO A 70 3.15 -16.24 0.42
N LEU A 71 3.12 -17.56 0.59
CA LEU A 71 3.57 -18.22 1.82
C LEU A 71 5.08 -18.07 2.05
N ASN A 72 5.89 -18.22 0.99
CA ASN A 72 7.34 -18.05 1.09
C ASN A 72 7.72 -16.60 1.40
N LEU A 73 7.04 -15.63 0.77
CA LEU A 73 7.20 -14.21 1.08
C LEU A 73 6.88 -13.93 2.54
N THR A 74 5.73 -14.43 3.03
CA THR A 74 5.34 -14.33 4.43
C THR A 74 6.41 -14.90 5.36
N GLY A 75 6.97 -16.08 5.05
CA GLY A 75 8.05 -16.69 5.83
C GLY A 75 9.32 -15.84 5.89
N ARG A 76 9.72 -15.21 4.77
CA ARG A 76 10.87 -14.28 4.72
C ARG A 76 10.64 -13.02 5.54
N ILE A 77 9.45 -12.42 5.43
CA ILE A 77 9.05 -11.25 6.21
C ILE A 77 9.12 -11.57 7.71
N PHE A 78 8.54 -12.70 8.12
CA PHE A 78 8.48 -13.09 9.53
C PHE A 78 9.80 -13.59 10.10
N GLY A 79 10.62 -14.29 9.32
CA GLY A 79 11.98 -14.63 9.74
C GLY A 79 12.80 -13.38 10.03
N ARG A 80 12.63 -12.30 9.25
CA ARG A 80 13.28 -11.01 9.54
C ARG A 80 12.72 -10.36 10.82
N LEU A 81 11.40 -10.35 10.97
CA LEU A 81 10.76 -9.73 12.12
C LEU A 81 11.08 -10.46 13.42
N ALA A 82 11.04 -11.79 13.45
CA ALA A 82 11.43 -12.58 14.61
C ALA A 82 12.87 -12.27 15.07
N ASN A 83 13.79 -12.09 14.11
CA ASN A 83 15.17 -11.65 14.41
C ASN A 83 15.25 -10.23 14.98
N GLN A 84 14.33 -9.34 14.61
CA GLN A 84 14.26 -7.98 15.14
C GLN A 84 13.59 -7.95 16.52
N GLU A 85 12.49 -8.67 16.69
CA GLU A 85 11.76 -8.86 17.95
C GLU A 85 12.70 -9.42 19.02
N GLY A 86 13.39 -10.55 18.76
CA GLY A 86 14.29 -11.19 19.72
C GLY A 86 15.53 -10.39 20.11
N ARG A 87 15.80 -9.27 19.41
CA ARG A 87 16.93 -8.36 19.70
C ARG A 87 16.47 -6.98 20.14
N ILE A 88 15.16 -6.77 20.28
CA ILE A 88 14.56 -5.46 20.59
C ILE A 88 15.04 -4.41 19.57
N LEU A 89 14.96 -4.78 18.29
CA LEU A 89 15.33 -3.94 17.14
C LEU A 89 14.15 -3.61 16.23
N LEU A 90 12.95 -4.12 16.56
CA LEU A 90 11.74 -3.79 15.82
C LEU A 90 11.45 -2.29 15.99
N LYS A 91 11.19 -1.61 14.87
CA LYS A 91 10.85 -0.19 14.87
C LYS A 91 9.44 0.03 14.37
N LEU A 92 8.63 0.80 15.09
CA LEU A 92 7.31 1.22 14.63
C LEU A 92 7.34 2.71 14.28
N PRO A 93 6.94 3.10 13.05
CA PRO A 93 6.80 4.51 12.70
C PRO A 93 5.63 5.16 13.47
N PRO A 94 5.61 6.50 13.59
CA PRO A 94 4.48 7.25 14.14
C PRO A 94 3.17 6.84 13.46
N GLY A 95 2.14 6.58 14.28
CA GLY A 95 0.83 6.12 13.81
C GLY A 95 0.67 4.61 13.69
N MET A 96 1.73 3.82 13.89
CA MET A 96 1.65 2.36 14.01
C MET A 96 1.93 1.93 15.46
N ASP A 97 0.93 1.35 16.11
CA ASP A 97 1.05 0.84 17.48
C ASP A 97 1.27 -0.69 17.52
N LYS A 98 1.54 -1.20 18.73
CA LYS A 98 1.70 -2.63 19.03
C LYS A 98 0.54 -3.48 18.53
N GLU A 99 -0.71 -3.04 18.74
CA GLU A 99 -1.90 -3.75 18.29
C GLU A 99 -1.99 -3.84 16.76
N THR A 100 -1.64 -2.75 16.08
CA THR A 100 -1.65 -2.67 14.63
C THR A 100 -0.53 -3.53 14.03
N TYR A 101 0.62 -3.62 14.71
CA TYR A 101 1.68 -4.56 14.36
C TYR A 101 1.23 -6.03 14.48
N ILE A 102 0.53 -6.40 15.57
CA ILE A 102 -0.07 -7.73 15.70
C ILE A 102 -1.09 -7.98 14.58
N SER A 103 -1.89 -6.98 14.23
CA SER A 103 -2.88 -7.08 13.16
C SER A 103 -2.25 -7.25 11.78
N PHE A 104 -1.09 -6.64 11.54
CA PHE A 104 -0.26 -6.91 10.37
C PHE A 104 0.17 -8.39 10.34
N LYS A 105 0.62 -8.97 11.47
CA LYS A 105 0.96 -10.41 11.55
C LYS A 105 -0.27 -11.29 11.24
N THR A 106 -1.44 -10.94 11.78
CA THR A 106 -2.72 -11.59 11.48
C THR A 106 -3.06 -11.55 9.99
N PHE A 107 -2.87 -10.42 9.31
CA PHE A 107 -3.15 -10.26 7.88
C PHE A 107 -2.37 -11.25 7.00
N PHE A 108 -1.07 -11.46 7.27
CA PHE A 108 -0.20 -12.31 6.45
C PHE A 108 -0.30 -13.81 6.73
N ARG A 109 -0.99 -14.22 7.82
CA ARG A 109 -0.95 -15.58 8.43
C ARG A 109 0.40 -15.85 9.11
N TYR A 110 0.67 -15.18 10.23
CA TYR A 110 1.77 -15.54 11.13
C TYR A 110 1.49 -16.86 11.85
N GLU A 111 2.34 -17.87 11.58
CA GLU A 111 2.51 -19.14 12.30
C GLU A 111 1.25 -19.72 12.97
N GLY A 112 0.26 -20.09 12.16
CA GLY A 112 -0.77 -21.05 12.56
C GLY A 112 -0.24 -22.47 12.43
N ASP A 113 0.67 -22.88 13.30
CA ASP A 113 1.10 -24.27 13.47
C ASP A 113 1.45 -24.53 14.95
N ALA A 114 0.75 -25.50 15.55
CA ALA A 114 0.89 -26.21 16.84
C ALA A 114 1.25 -25.45 18.14
N LEU A 115 1.97 -24.34 18.10
CA LEU A 115 2.52 -23.61 19.24
C LEU A 115 1.72 -22.38 19.64
N ILE A 116 0.98 -21.76 18.71
CA ILE A 116 0.27 -20.47 18.89
C ILE A 116 -1.27 -20.64 18.88
N GLY A 117 -1.76 -21.86 18.66
CA GLY A 117 -3.19 -22.15 18.62
C GLY A 117 -3.89 -21.74 17.33
N ASP A 118 -5.19 -22.04 17.27
CA ASP A 118 -6.02 -21.97 16.06
C ASP A 118 -6.72 -20.61 15.84
N ALA A 119 -6.15 -19.52 16.38
CA ALA A 119 -6.76 -18.18 16.37
C ALA A 119 -5.92 -17.14 15.62
N LYS A 120 -6.53 -16.01 15.24
CA LYS A 120 -5.85 -14.85 14.60
C LYS A 120 -5.18 -15.16 13.25
N ILE A 121 -5.77 -16.07 12.48
CA ILE A 121 -5.25 -16.43 11.15
C ILE A 121 -6.05 -15.71 10.07
N GLY A 122 -5.51 -14.64 9.49
CA GLY A 122 -6.17 -13.88 8.43
C GLY A 122 -5.94 -14.42 7.01
N ASN A 123 -4.72 -14.90 6.71
CA ASN A 123 -4.31 -15.41 5.38
C ASN A 123 -4.64 -14.47 4.20
N CYS A 124 -4.83 -13.17 4.47
CA CYS A 124 -5.26 -12.20 3.47
C CYS A 124 -4.20 -11.97 2.39
N ALA A 125 -2.92 -12.06 2.76
CA ALA A 125 -1.79 -11.89 1.85
C ALA A 125 -1.70 -12.97 0.74
N ALA A 126 -2.45 -14.07 0.86
CA ALA A 126 -2.53 -15.11 -0.15
C ALA A 126 -3.04 -14.59 -1.51
N CYS A 127 -3.97 -13.63 -1.49
CA CYS A 127 -4.42 -12.89 -2.68
C CYS A 127 -3.94 -11.44 -2.65
N HIS A 128 -3.89 -10.82 -1.47
CA HIS A 128 -3.51 -9.41 -1.30
C HIS A 128 -2.00 -9.25 -1.05
N THR A 129 -1.19 -9.67 -2.00
CA THR A 129 0.28 -9.70 -1.88
C THR A 129 0.90 -8.31 -2.03
N PRO A 130 1.90 -7.92 -1.22
CA PRO A 130 2.70 -6.71 -1.43
C PRO A 130 3.35 -6.66 -2.83
N ALA A 131 3.71 -5.51 -3.39
CA ALA A 131 3.63 -4.17 -2.79
C ALA A 131 2.26 -3.50 -2.93
N GLU A 132 1.45 -3.90 -3.91
CA GLU A 132 0.14 -3.28 -4.20
C GLU A 132 -1.01 -3.89 -3.39
N PHE A 133 -0.74 -4.90 -2.58
CA PHE A 133 -1.75 -5.68 -1.86
C PHE A 133 -2.81 -6.28 -2.79
N THR A 134 -2.33 -6.81 -3.90
CA THR A 134 -3.11 -7.54 -4.90
C THR A 134 -2.16 -8.40 -5.73
N ASP A 135 -2.60 -9.60 -6.09
CA ASP A 135 -1.96 -10.45 -7.08
C ASP A 135 -2.51 -10.25 -8.50
N ALA A 136 -3.49 -9.36 -8.67
CA ALA A 136 -4.24 -9.07 -9.89
C ALA A 136 -4.90 -10.31 -10.55
N LYS A 137 -4.97 -11.44 -9.84
CA LYS A 137 -5.60 -12.68 -10.33
C LYS A 137 -7.09 -12.67 -10.05
N LYS A 138 -7.80 -13.62 -10.68
CA LYS A 138 -9.23 -13.83 -10.46
C LYS A 138 -9.45 -14.96 -9.45
N HIS A 139 -10.32 -14.73 -8.47
CA HIS A 139 -10.68 -15.70 -7.44
C HIS A 139 -12.19 -15.76 -7.28
N ILE A 140 -12.72 -16.94 -6.98
CA ILE A 140 -14.10 -17.10 -6.51
C ILE A 140 -14.07 -16.90 -4.99
N VAL A 141 -14.75 -15.86 -4.51
CA VAL A 141 -14.67 -15.43 -3.09
C VAL A 141 -16.01 -15.45 -2.37
N THR A 142 -17.08 -15.85 -3.06
CA THR A 142 -18.44 -16.01 -2.56
C THR A 142 -19.04 -17.28 -3.13
N LYS A 143 -19.96 -17.90 -2.39
CA LYS A 143 -20.73 -19.05 -2.87
C LYS A 143 -21.51 -18.70 -4.14
N ASP A 144 -21.52 -19.61 -5.11
CA ASP A 144 -22.16 -19.44 -6.43
C ASP A 144 -21.71 -18.18 -7.20
N GLY A 145 -20.59 -17.58 -6.78
CA GLY A 145 -20.05 -16.34 -7.34
C GLY A 145 -19.25 -16.56 -8.60
N SER A 146 -19.16 -15.52 -9.43
CA SER A 146 -18.19 -15.50 -10.54
C SER A 146 -16.79 -15.11 -10.05
N PRO A 147 -15.71 -15.57 -10.72
CA PRO A 147 -14.36 -15.12 -10.40
C PRO A 147 -14.21 -13.60 -10.53
N VAL A 148 -13.72 -12.95 -9.48
CA VAL A 148 -13.46 -11.51 -9.44
C VAL A 148 -11.97 -11.23 -9.33
N THR A 149 -11.50 -10.17 -10.00
CA THR A 149 -10.10 -9.74 -9.88
C THR A 149 -9.83 -9.20 -8.48
N THR A 150 -8.72 -9.62 -7.86
CA THR A 150 -8.28 -9.09 -6.56
C THR A 150 -8.00 -7.59 -6.68
N PRO A 151 -8.75 -6.71 -5.99
CA PRO A 151 -8.44 -5.28 -6.00
C PRO A 151 -7.23 -4.98 -5.10
N SER A 152 -6.49 -3.92 -5.42
CA SER A 152 -5.49 -3.36 -4.50
C SER A 152 -6.16 -2.92 -3.19
N LEU A 153 -5.44 -3.08 -2.07
CA LEU A 153 -5.83 -2.55 -0.76
C LEU A 153 -5.16 -1.22 -0.41
N ARG A 154 -4.39 -0.62 -1.33
CA ARG A 154 -3.87 0.75 -1.13
C ARG A 154 -4.99 1.78 -1.25
N ASN A 155 -4.89 2.86 -0.49
CA ASN A 155 -5.80 4.00 -0.61
C ASN A 155 -7.29 3.60 -0.53
N LEU A 156 -7.65 2.73 0.43
CA LEU A 156 -9.04 2.28 0.63
C LEU A 156 -9.95 3.41 1.10
N ASP A 157 -9.43 4.38 1.85
CA ASP A 157 -10.24 5.48 2.41
C ASP A 157 -10.87 6.34 1.30
N ALA A 158 -10.17 6.50 0.18
CA ALA A 158 -10.67 7.21 -1.00
C ALA A 158 -11.86 6.51 -1.69
N ARG A 159 -12.17 5.26 -1.33
CA ARG A 159 -13.23 4.45 -1.93
C ARG A 159 -14.52 4.39 -1.10
N GLU A 160 -14.54 5.01 0.09
CA GLU A 160 -15.72 5.07 0.97
C GLU A 160 -16.38 3.71 1.26
N ILE A 161 -15.57 2.65 1.38
CA ILE A 161 -16.07 1.29 1.63
C ILE A 161 -16.12 0.96 3.13
N ASP A 162 -17.12 0.16 3.53
CA ASP A 162 -17.16 -0.43 4.87
C ASP A 162 -16.25 -1.67 4.94
N VAL A 163 -14.98 -1.42 5.26
CA VAL A 163 -13.95 -2.46 5.39
C VAL A 163 -14.32 -3.49 6.46
N ALA A 164 -14.92 -3.08 7.58
CA ALA A 164 -15.28 -3.98 8.65
C ALA A 164 -16.37 -4.96 8.20
N LYS A 165 -17.40 -4.46 7.49
CA LYS A 165 -18.43 -5.31 6.88
C LYS A 165 -17.82 -6.29 5.88
N ILE A 166 -16.90 -5.84 5.02
CA ILE A 166 -16.24 -6.71 4.04
C ILE A 166 -15.45 -7.83 4.74
N ILE A 167 -14.73 -7.53 5.82
CA ILE A 167 -14.01 -8.55 6.59
C ILE A 167 -14.99 -9.58 7.19
N ARG A 168 -16.12 -9.14 7.75
CA ARG A 168 -17.17 -10.06 8.23
C ARG A 168 -17.72 -10.95 7.12
N ASP A 169 -17.97 -10.38 5.94
CA ASP A 169 -18.45 -11.15 4.79
C ASP A 169 -17.39 -12.18 4.34
N LYS A 170 -16.10 -11.83 4.38
CA LYS A 170 -15.00 -12.79 4.13
C LYS A 170 -14.94 -13.90 5.18
N MET A 171 -15.16 -13.59 6.45
CA MET A 171 -15.21 -14.59 7.53
C MET A 171 -16.35 -15.59 7.32
N LYS A 172 -17.55 -15.13 6.95
CA LYS A 172 -18.68 -16.02 6.61
C LYS A 172 -18.37 -16.94 5.43
N ASN A 173 -17.76 -16.40 4.38
CA ASN A 173 -17.36 -17.20 3.21
C ASN A 173 -16.29 -18.24 3.56
N SER A 174 -15.41 -17.91 4.49
CA SER A 174 -14.42 -18.83 5.04
C SER A 174 -15.06 -19.98 5.83
N GLU A 175 -16.09 -19.71 6.62
CA GLU A 175 -16.90 -20.74 7.30
C GLU A 175 -17.63 -21.65 6.31
N LEU A 176 -18.20 -21.09 5.24
CA LEU A 176 -18.84 -21.87 4.17
C LEU A 176 -17.83 -22.80 3.47
N LYS A 177 -16.65 -22.29 3.13
CA LYS A 177 -15.58 -23.09 2.53
C LYS A 177 -15.12 -24.22 3.46
N ARG A 178 -14.88 -23.94 4.75
CA ARG A 178 -14.48 -24.97 5.73
C ARG A 178 -15.53 -26.05 5.98
N SER A 179 -16.80 -25.69 5.89
CA SER A 179 -17.90 -26.62 6.11
C SER A 179 -18.26 -27.46 4.87
N GLY A 180 -17.57 -27.27 3.74
CA GLY A 180 -17.85 -27.96 2.48
C GLY A 180 -19.13 -27.48 1.79
N ASN A 181 -19.68 -26.33 2.20
CA ASN A 181 -20.92 -25.78 1.66
C ASN A 181 -20.70 -24.83 0.47
N ALA A 182 -19.44 -24.55 0.13
CA ALA A 182 -19.01 -23.68 -0.97
C ALA A 182 -17.58 -24.05 -1.40
N ASP A 183 -17.40 -25.26 -1.95
CA ASP A 183 -16.10 -25.80 -2.37
C ASP A 183 -15.45 -24.98 -3.49
N GLU A 184 -16.24 -24.23 -4.26
CA GLU A 184 -15.79 -23.35 -5.33
C GLU A 184 -15.05 -22.10 -4.83
N ILE A 185 -15.24 -21.70 -3.57
CA ILE A 185 -14.51 -20.57 -2.98
C ILE A 185 -13.01 -20.94 -2.90
N ASP A 186 -12.14 -19.97 -3.17
CA ASP A 186 -10.68 -20.18 -3.16
C ASP A 186 -10.18 -20.87 -1.88
N ASP A 187 -9.27 -21.84 -2.03
CA ASP A 187 -8.73 -22.64 -0.92
C ASP A 187 -8.04 -21.79 0.16
N ALA A 188 -7.56 -20.59 -0.19
CA ALA A 188 -7.01 -19.64 0.77
C ALA A 188 -8.02 -19.23 1.86
N TYR A 189 -9.33 -19.33 1.60
CA TYR A 189 -10.38 -19.07 2.60
C TYR A 189 -10.49 -20.18 3.65
N ALA A 190 -10.11 -21.43 3.34
CA ALA A 190 -10.28 -22.55 4.26
C ALA A 190 -9.47 -22.38 5.55
N VAL A 191 -8.34 -21.67 5.48
CA VAL A 191 -7.42 -21.48 6.61
C VAL A 191 -7.70 -20.23 7.46
N ILE A 192 -8.63 -19.36 7.06
CA ILE A 192 -8.90 -18.09 7.77
C ILE A 192 -9.63 -18.38 9.09
N LYS A 193 -8.95 -18.22 10.22
CA LYS A 193 -9.51 -18.38 11.58
C LYS A 193 -9.47 -17.04 12.31
N LEU A 194 -10.42 -16.17 11.99
CA LEU A 194 -10.62 -14.86 12.62
C LEU A 194 -11.90 -14.87 13.48
N ASN A 195 -11.95 -14.00 14.48
CA ASN A 195 -13.18 -13.70 15.22
C ASN A 195 -13.46 -12.17 15.23
N GLU A 196 -14.60 -11.77 15.79
CA GLU A 196 -15.04 -10.37 15.80
C GLU A 196 -14.03 -9.41 16.46
N LYS A 197 -13.25 -9.87 17.45
CA LYS A 197 -12.24 -9.04 18.13
C LYS A 197 -11.05 -8.70 17.22
N ASP A 198 -10.80 -9.49 16.19
CA ASP A 198 -9.67 -9.29 15.28
C ASP A 198 -9.96 -8.20 14.23
N ILE A 199 -11.24 -7.89 13.98
CA ILE A 199 -11.67 -7.00 12.90
C ILE A 199 -11.17 -5.57 13.12
N ALA A 200 -11.30 -5.03 14.34
CA ALA A 200 -10.91 -3.66 14.63
C ALA A 200 -9.41 -3.44 14.36
N GLY A 201 -8.57 -4.40 14.75
CA GLY A 201 -7.14 -4.37 14.49
C GLY A 201 -6.80 -4.45 12.99
N LEU A 202 -7.45 -5.36 12.26
CA LEU A 202 -7.28 -5.46 10.81
C LEU A 202 -7.70 -4.19 10.07
N VAL A 203 -8.79 -3.54 10.48
CA VAL A 203 -9.22 -2.24 9.93
C VAL A 203 -8.16 -1.17 10.21
N LYS A 204 -7.62 -1.09 11.44
CA LYS A 204 -6.51 -0.18 11.77
C LYS A 204 -5.30 -0.43 10.87
N PHE A 205 -4.92 -1.69 10.68
CA PHE A 205 -3.80 -2.05 9.80
C PHE A 205 -4.04 -1.61 8.35
N LEU A 206 -5.23 -1.88 7.80
CA LEU A 206 -5.55 -1.51 6.42
C LEU A 206 -5.53 0.01 6.20
N LYS A 207 -5.79 0.81 7.24
CA LYS A 207 -5.64 2.27 7.16
C LYS A 207 -4.20 2.72 7.00
N LEU A 208 -3.22 1.93 7.45
CA LEU A 208 -1.80 2.23 7.24
C LEU A 208 -1.35 2.06 5.79
N LEU A 209 -2.24 1.58 4.90
CA LEU A 209 -2.00 1.43 3.45
C LEU A 209 -2.50 2.63 2.63
N ASN A 210 -3.02 3.67 3.29
CA ASN A 210 -3.33 4.94 2.65
C ASN A 210 -2.06 5.80 2.58
N ASP A 211 -1.76 6.31 1.40
CA ASP A 211 -0.63 7.21 1.18
C ASP A 211 -0.87 8.55 1.90
N GLY A 212 0.17 9.02 2.59
CA GLY A 212 0.22 10.37 3.14
C GLY A 212 0.93 11.35 2.20
N PRO A 213 1.04 12.63 2.59
CA PRO A 213 1.83 13.61 1.85
C PRO A 213 3.32 13.23 1.82
N ASP A 214 3.95 13.37 0.65
CA ASP A 214 5.41 13.14 0.47
C ASP A 214 6.26 13.89 1.49
N SER A 215 5.88 15.13 1.83
CA SER A 215 6.62 15.98 2.78
C SER A 215 6.69 15.38 4.19
N GLU A 216 5.72 14.55 4.57
CA GLU A 216 5.64 13.94 5.90
C GLU A 216 6.32 12.56 5.98
N PHE A 217 6.60 11.93 4.84
CA PHE A 217 7.11 10.56 4.83
C PHE A 217 8.46 10.41 5.55
N ARG A 218 9.35 11.41 5.41
CA ARG A 218 10.63 11.43 6.15
C ARG A 218 10.40 11.45 7.66
N ASN A 219 9.40 12.17 8.14
CA ASN A 219 9.09 12.26 9.57
C ASN A 219 8.65 10.91 10.12
N LEU A 220 7.96 10.10 9.31
CA LEU A 220 7.59 8.73 9.69
C LEU A 220 8.83 7.83 9.91
N ILE A 221 9.85 7.99 9.07
CA ILE A 221 11.10 7.22 9.18
C ILE A 221 11.93 7.68 10.38
N LEU A 222 12.09 9.00 10.55
CA LEU A 222 12.91 9.58 11.61
C LEU A 222 12.28 9.41 12.99
N GLY A 223 10.95 9.47 13.07
CA GLY A 223 10.19 9.29 14.30
C GLY A 223 9.93 7.83 14.66
N ALA A 224 10.49 6.86 13.93
CA ALA A 224 10.27 5.44 14.22
C ALA A 224 10.97 5.03 15.53
N GLU A 225 10.20 4.46 16.45
CA GLU A 225 10.67 4.11 17.79
C GLU A 225 10.91 2.61 17.93
N LEU A 226 11.92 2.25 18.74
CA LEU A 226 12.16 0.86 19.10
C LEU A 226 11.05 0.35 20.01
N VAL A 227 10.56 -0.84 19.72
CA VAL A 227 9.49 -1.46 20.49
C VAL A 227 9.96 -2.81 21.02
N ASP A 228 9.85 -2.97 22.33
CA ASP A 228 9.98 -4.27 22.98
C ASP A 228 8.67 -5.04 22.81
N THR A 229 8.76 -6.22 22.20
CA THR A 229 7.62 -7.13 21.94
C THR A 229 7.62 -8.35 22.85
N SER A 230 8.48 -8.39 23.87
CA SER A 230 8.53 -9.52 24.81
C SER A 230 7.21 -9.73 25.55
N ASP A 231 6.47 -8.65 25.82
CA ASP A 231 5.13 -8.68 26.40
C ASP A 231 4.05 -9.21 25.44
N MET A 232 4.32 -9.24 24.13
CA MET A 232 3.39 -9.78 23.14
C MET A 232 3.41 -11.30 23.07
N ALA A 233 4.46 -11.95 23.59
CA ALA A 233 4.53 -13.41 23.66
C ALA A 233 3.45 -14.00 24.57
N GLU A 234 2.88 -13.20 25.47
CA GLU A 234 1.83 -13.62 26.43
C GLU A 234 0.40 -13.36 25.92
N ILE A 235 0.24 -12.68 24.78
CA ILE A 235 -1.08 -12.25 24.24
C ILE A 235 -1.52 -13.11 23.04
N ASN A 236 -0.68 -14.06 22.59
CA ASN A 236 -0.97 -14.96 21.47
C ASN A 236 -1.18 -16.39 21.96
#